data_AF-A0A7C4S6J0-F1
#
_entry.id   AF-A0A7C4S6J0-F1
#
_cell.length_a   1.000
_cell.length_b   1.000
_cell.length_c   1.000
_cell.angle_alpha   90.00
_cell.angle_beta   90.00
_cell.angle_gamma   90.00
#
_symmetry.space_group_name_H-M   'P 1'
#
loop_
_entity.id
_entity.type
_entity.pdbx_description
1 polymer ?
#
loop_
_entity_poly.entity_id
_entity_poly.type
_entity_poly.pdbx_seq_one_letter_code
_entity_poly.pdbx_strand_id
1 'polypeptide(L)'
;SIFFYDLEIEPYSNYFANGLLVHNSQGRYDRLREDAINEFLTKVGEVASSIFKEENVLGVLIGGPGPIKERLKEEDYLHYQIRNKIIGVKDVGYTDEYGLEELVKRSEDLLQQAEIFKEKAILNKLFLALRRGENAVVGLKKVLKALELNAVEELILLEDFDYIKAQLVCANGHKTEKYIKKDETVKCEICGLEMKKEYEKEASEELIEKAEINGVKVHIVSEETEEGRQLKSMGEVGALTRFKID
;
A
#
# COMPACT_ATOMS: atom_id res chain seq x y z
N SER A 1 -52.33 -21.97 4.16
CA SER A 1 -51.88 -20.84 3.32
C SER A 1 -52.56 -19.59 3.85
N ILE A 2 -51.83 -18.74 4.56
CA ILE A 2 -52.37 -17.47 5.06
C ILE A 2 -52.16 -16.45 3.94
N PHE A 3 -53.25 -15.98 3.34
CA PHE A 3 -53.22 -14.91 2.36
C PHE A 3 -53.21 -13.58 3.11
N PHE A 4 -52.17 -12.76 2.90
CA PHE A 4 -52.13 -11.38 3.36
C PHE A 4 -52.77 -10.51 2.27
N TYR A 5 -53.83 -9.80 2.63
CA TYR A 5 -54.43 -8.77 1.77
C TYR A 5 -54.06 -7.42 2.35
N ASP A 6 -53.29 -6.61 1.62
CA ASP A 6 -53.05 -5.22 1.95
C ASP A 6 -54.27 -4.40 1.51
N LEU A 7 -54.93 -3.78 2.49
CA LEU A 7 -56.03 -2.84 2.27
C LEU A 7 -55.76 -1.62 3.14
N GLU A 8 -55.49 -0.49 2.48
CA GLU A 8 -55.32 0.82 3.10
C GLU A 8 -56.66 1.56 3.07
N ILE A 9 -57.05 2.17 4.20
CA ILE A 9 -58.25 3.00 4.30
C ILE A 9 -57.82 4.45 4.57
N GLU A 10 -57.91 5.31 3.56
CA GLU A 10 -57.82 6.76 3.74
C GLU A 10 -59.06 7.24 4.53
N PRO A 11 -58.95 8.12 5.56
CA PRO A 11 -57.83 9.02 5.88
C PRO A 11 -56.96 8.62 7.10
N TYR A 12 -57.07 7.40 7.62
CA TYR A 12 -56.45 7.02 8.92
C TYR A 12 -55.23 6.08 8.80
N SER A 13 -54.83 5.66 7.59
CA SER A 13 -53.68 4.77 7.30
C SER A 13 -53.59 3.55 8.24
N ASN A 14 -54.74 2.92 8.47
CA ASN A 14 -54.82 1.71 9.29
C ASN A 14 -54.62 0.45 8.45
N TYR A 15 -54.02 -0.57 9.06
CA TYR A 15 -53.79 -1.87 8.44
C TYR A 15 -54.65 -2.95 9.11
N PHE A 16 -55.11 -3.91 8.31
CA PHE A 16 -55.80 -5.10 8.80
C PHE A 16 -54.89 -6.32 8.68
N ALA A 17 -54.58 -6.95 9.82
CA ALA A 17 -53.86 -8.22 9.87
C ALA A 17 -54.71 -9.26 10.61
N ASN A 18 -55.01 -10.40 9.96
CA ASN A 18 -55.83 -11.49 10.51
C ASN A 18 -57.17 -11.03 11.15
N GLY A 19 -57.84 -10.05 10.53
CA GLY A 19 -59.13 -9.55 11.00
C GLY A 19 -59.07 -8.54 12.16
N LEU A 20 -57.89 -8.08 12.55
CA LEU A 20 -57.70 -7.05 13.59
C LEU A 20 -57.18 -5.73 12.98
N LEU A 21 -57.76 -4.61 13.41
CA LEU A 21 -57.31 -3.25 13.08
C LEU A 21 -56.10 -2.90 13.93
N VAL A 22 -54.95 -2.63 13.32
CA VAL A 22 -53.72 -2.24 14.04
C VAL A 22 -53.30 -0.80 13.72
N HIS A 23 -52.95 -0.06 14.76
CA HIS A 23 -52.62 1.38 14.72
C HIS A 23 -51.13 1.70 15.03
N ASN A 24 -50.29 0.70 15.37
CA ASN A 24 -48.96 0.91 15.98
C ASN A 24 -47.81 0.15 15.28
N SER A 25 -48.02 -0.24 14.02
CA SER A 25 -47.13 -1.15 13.31
C SER A 25 -45.87 -0.46 12.79
N GLN A 26 -45.96 0.76 12.25
CA GLN A 26 -44.83 1.46 11.62
C GLN A 26 -43.65 1.66 12.59
N GLY A 27 -43.87 2.31 13.73
CA GLY A 27 -42.80 2.52 14.72
C GLY A 27 -42.28 1.23 15.38
N ARG A 28 -43.03 0.12 15.33
CA ARG A 28 -42.52 -1.19 15.75
C ARG A 28 -41.63 -1.81 14.66
N TYR A 29 -42.04 -1.73 13.40
CA TYR A 29 -41.26 -2.23 12.27
C TYR A 29 -39.97 -1.46 12.07
N ASP A 30 -39.98 -0.14 12.23
CA ASP A 30 -38.77 0.67 12.13
C ASP A 30 -37.76 0.31 13.22
N ARG A 31 -38.22 0.07 14.46
CA ARG A 31 -37.35 -0.42 15.54
C ARG A 31 -36.74 -1.79 15.23
N LEU A 32 -37.55 -2.74 14.77
CA LEU A 32 -37.03 -4.06 14.39
C LEU A 32 -36.01 -3.99 13.25
N ARG A 33 -36.20 -3.07 12.29
CA ARG A 33 -35.24 -2.83 11.21
C ARG A 33 -33.95 -2.24 11.75
N GLU A 34 -34.02 -1.22 12.61
CA GLU A 34 -32.85 -0.61 13.24
C GLU A 34 -32.07 -1.60 14.10
N ASP A 35 -32.76 -2.41 14.91
CA ASP A 35 -32.14 -3.45 15.73
C ASP A 35 -31.38 -4.47 14.85
N ALA A 36 -31.99 -4.90 13.73
CA ALA A 36 -31.36 -5.82 12.79
C ALA A 36 -30.14 -5.22 12.08
N ILE A 37 -30.19 -3.93 11.70
CA ILE A 37 -29.04 -3.22 11.12
C ILE A 37 -27.91 -3.12 12.15
N ASN A 38 -28.23 -2.75 13.39
CA ASN A 38 -27.25 -2.62 14.46
C ASN A 38 -26.57 -3.97 14.78
N GLU A 39 -27.34 -5.06 14.86
CA GLU A 39 -26.80 -6.42 15.05
C GLU A 39 -25.89 -6.83 13.89
N PHE A 40 -26.30 -6.56 12.64
CA PHE A 40 -25.49 -6.84 11.46
C PHE A 40 -24.17 -6.05 11.48
N LEU A 41 -24.22 -4.74 11.71
CA LEU A 41 -23.03 -3.88 11.74
C LEU A 41 -22.09 -4.23 12.88
N THR A 42 -22.63 -4.58 14.05
CA THR A 42 -21.83 -5.05 15.21
C THR A 42 -21.06 -6.30 14.83
N LYS A 43 -21.74 -7.30 14.26
CA LYS A 43 -21.11 -8.56 13.84
C LYS A 43 -20.04 -8.33 12.77
N VAL A 44 -20.33 -7.52 11.75
CA VAL A 44 -19.36 -7.18 10.70
C VAL A 44 -18.16 -6.46 11.30
N GLY A 45 -18.40 -5.48 12.17
CA GLY A 45 -17.37 -4.69 12.83
C GLY A 45 -16.44 -5.53 13.69
N GLU A 46 -16.97 -6.47 14.46
CA GLU A 46 -16.20 -7.40 15.30
C GLU A 46 -15.33 -8.34 14.45
N VAL A 47 -15.91 -8.99 13.45
CA VAL A 47 -15.21 -9.94 12.57
C VAL A 47 -14.11 -9.22 11.79
N ALA A 48 -14.44 -8.09 11.16
CA ALA A 48 -13.46 -7.29 10.42
C ALA A 48 -12.34 -6.80 11.35
N SER A 49 -12.68 -6.36 12.56
CA SER A 49 -11.68 -5.89 13.53
C SER A 49 -10.73 -6.99 13.97
N SER A 50 -11.22 -8.22 14.13
CA SER A 50 -10.38 -9.37 14.48
C SER A 50 -9.40 -9.68 13.35
N ILE A 51 -9.91 -9.89 12.14
CA ILE A 51 -9.12 -10.28 10.97
C ILE A 51 -8.09 -9.20 10.63
N PHE A 52 -8.50 -7.94 10.53
CA PHE A 52 -7.61 -6.86 10.08
C PHE A 52 -6.52 -6.51 11.09
N LYS A 53 -6.72 -6.81 12.38
CA LYS A 53 -5.66 -6.68 13.39
C LYS A 53 -4.62 -7.78 13.25
N GLU A 54 -5.06 -9.01 13.04
CA GLU A 54 -4.17 -10.18 12.86
C GLU A 54 -3.31 -10.01 11.62
N GLU A 55 -3.93 -9.61 10.51
CA GLU A 55 -3.25 -9.35 9.22
C GLU A 55 -2.46 -8.03 9.18
N ASN A 56 -2.57 -7.20 10.24
CA ASN A 56 -1.93 -5.89 10.34
C ASN A 56 -2.09 -5.02 9.07
N VAL A 57 -3.32 -4.90 8.56
CA VAL A 57 -3.60 -4.17 7.30
C VAL A 57 -3.13 -2.72 7.35
N LEU A 58 -2.69 -2.17 6.22
CA LEU A 58 -2.22 -0.78 6.13
C LEU A 58 -3.36 0.23 6.00
N GLY A 59 -4.46 -0.17 5.36
CA GLY A 59 -5.62 0.67 5.11
C GLY A 59 -6.87 -0.19 4.91
N VAL A 60 -8.04 0.42 5.07
CA VAL A 60 -9.35 -0.22 4.93
C VAL A 60 -10.24 0.61 4.00
N LEU A 61 -10.83 -0.06 3.02
CA LEU A 61 -11.89 0.49 2.17
C LEU A 61 -13.23 -0.12 2.59
N ILE A 62 -14.27 0.70 2.64
CA ILE A 62 -15.63 0.24 2.92
C ILE A 62 -16.48 0.46 1.67
N GLY A 63 -17.09 -0.62 1.17
CA GLY A 63 -18.02 -0.58 0.04
C GLY A 63 -19.40 -1.07 0.44
N GLY A 64 -20.42 -0.47 -0.15
CA GLY A 64 -21.80 -0.98 -0.08
C GLY A 64 -22.79 -0.11 -0.84
N PRO A 65 -24.00 -0.62 -1.12
CA PRO A 65 -25.08 0.19 -1.63
C PRO A 65 -25.77 0.95 -0.48
N GLY A 66 -26.14 2.20 -0.74
CA GLY A 66 -26.93 3.01 0.19
C GLY A 66 -26.19 3.41 1.48
N PRO A 67 -26.89 4.02 2.45
CA PRO A 67 -26.29 4.78 3.55
C PRO A 67 -25.76 3.93 4.73
N ILE A 68 -25.88 2.61 4.68
CA ILE A 68 -25.55 1.73 5.83
C ILE A 68 -24.04 1.67 6.07
N LYS A 69 -23.23 1.76 5.01
CA LYS A 69 -21.76 1.71 5.10
C LYS A 69 -21.16 2.92 5.81
N GLU A 70 -21.81 4.08 5.72
CA GLU A 70 -21.42 5.30 6.42
C GLU A 70 -21.54 5.09 7.94
N ARG A 71 -22.61 4.42 8.39
CA ARG A 71 -22.79 4.06 9.80
C ARG A 71 -21.66 3.18 10.32
N LEU A 72 -21.16 2.24 9.52
CA LEU A 72 -20.01 1.40 9.90
C LEU A 72 -18.74 2.22 10.17
N LYS A 73 -18.54 3.32 9.43
CA LYS A 73 -17.40 4.23 9.61
C LYS A 73 -17.59 5.19 10.79
N GLU A 74 -18.79 5.76 10.92
CA GLU A 74 -19.07 6.88 11.83
C GLU A 74 -19.37 6.41 13.26
N GLU A 75 -20.03 5.26 13.41
CA GLU A 75 -20.44 4.72 14.69
C GLU A 75 -19.41 3.74 15.28
N ASP A 76 -19.69 3.23 16.48
CA ASP A 76 -18.73 2.48 17.29
C ASP A 76 -18.68 0.97 17.01
N TYR A 77 -18.74 0.56 15.74
CA TYR A 77 -18.73 -0.86 15.37
C TYR A 77 -17.33 -1.42 15.14
N LEU A 78 -16.43 -0.62 14.57
CA LEU A 78 -15.04 -1.02 14.30
C LEU A 78 -14.13 -0.64 15.46
N HIS A 79 -13.21 -1.53 15.82
CA HIS A 79 -12.19 -1.21 16.80
C HIS A 79 -11.38 0.01 16.37
N TYR A 80 -11.03 0.91 17.31
CA TYR A 80 -10.43 2.21 17.02
C TYR A 80 -9.18 2.14 16.10
N GLN A 81 -8.33 1.13 16.28
CA GLN A 81 -7.13 0.91 15.44
C GLN A 81 -7.47 0.65 13.97
N ILE A 82 -8.59 -0.02 13.70
CA ILE A 82 -9.06 -0.31 12.34
C ILE A 82 -9.83 0.88 11.77
N ARG A 83 -10.65 1.55 12.59
CA ARG A 83 -11.33 2.79 12.18
C ARG A 83 -10.35 3.86 11.73
N ASN A 84 -9.23 4.02 12.43
CA ASN A 84 -8.18 4.98 12.08
C ASN A 84 -7.43 4.62 10.78
N LYS A 85 -7.59 3.40 10.27
CA LYS A 85 -7.01 2.93 9.01
C LYS A 85 -7.99 3.03 7.83
N ILE A 86 -9.22 3.53 8.04
CA ILE A 86 -10.18 3.70 6.94
C ILE A 86 -9.66 4.79 5.99
N ILE A 87 -9.34 4.39 4.76
CA ILE A 87 -8.86 5.30 3.70
C ILE A 87 -10.00 5.81 2.82
N GLY A 88 -11.15 5.11 2.78
CA GLY A 88 -12.27 5.52 1.95
C GLY A 88 -13.55 4.73 2.18
N VAL A 89 -14.66 5.36 1.79
CA VAL A 89 -15.99 4.75 1.70
C VAL A 89 -16.52 5.04 0.30
N LYS A 90 -16.96 4.03 -0.44
CA LYS A 90 -17.49 4.20 -1.80
C LYS A 90 -18.81 3.47 -1.96
N ASP A 91 -19.74 4.10 -2.69
CA ASP A 91 -20.92 3.41 -3.20
C ASP A 91 -20.51 2.37 -4.26
N VAL A 92 -21.09 1.18 -4.17
CA VAL A 92 -20.98 0.11 -5.17
C VAL A 92 -22.36 -0.41 -5.53
N GLY A 93 -22.51 -0.93 -6.75
CA GLY A 93 -23.79 -1.39 -7.28
C GLY A 93 -24.22 -2.76 -6.76
N TYR A 94 -23.26 -3.57 -6.28
CA TYR A 94 -23.48 -4.96 -5.89
C TYR A 94 -22.81 -5.28 -4.56
N THR A 95 -23.32 -6.30 -3.86
CA THR A 95 -22.83 -6.75 -2.54
C THR A 95 -22.10 -8.09 -2.59
N ASP A 96 -21.91 -8.65 -3.77
CA ASP A 96 -21.18 -9.89 -4.03
C ASP A 96 -19.72 -9.59 -4.44
N GLU A 97 -19.01 -10.61 -4.97
CA GLU A 97 -17.61 -10.48 -5.38
C GLU A 97 -17.40 -9.38 -6.44
N TYR A 98 -18.38 -9.15 -7.31
CA TYR A 98 -18.33 -8.04 -8.28
C TYR A 98 -18.34 -6.68 -7.61
N GLY A 99 -19.02 -6.55 -6.47
CA GLY A 99 -18.99 -5.35 -5.63
C GLY A 99 -17.59 -5.06 -5.07
N LEU A 100 -16.79 -6.10 -4.77
CA LEU A 100 -15.40 -5.93 -4.33
C LEU A 100 -14.51 -5.43 -5.45
N GLU A 101 -14.60 -6.01 -6.64
CA GLU A 101 -13.86 -5.53 -7.81
C GLU A 101 -14.22 -4.08 -8.16
N GLU A 102 -15.51 -3.73 -8.08
CA GLU A 102 -15.99 -2.38 -8.30
C GLU A 102 -15.44 -1.41 -7.24
N LEU A 103 -15.42 -1.81 -5.97
CA LEU A 103 -14.86 -1.01 -4.88
C LEU A 103 -13.39 -0.69 -5.13
N VAL A 104 -12.60 -1.67 -5.56
CA VAL A 104 -11.17 -1.49 -5.89
C VAL A 104 -11.02 -0.48 -7.03
N LYS A 105 -11.73 -0.69 -8.15
CA LYS A 105 -11.69 0.22 -9.32
C LYS A 105 -12.08 1.65 -8.94
N ARG A 106 -13.13 1.82 -8.13
CA ARG A 106 -13.60 3.14 -7.68
C ARG A 106 -12.68 3.81 -6.66
N SER A 107 -11.72 3.06 -6.10
CA SER A 107 -10.80 3.54 -5.06
C SER A 107 -9.35 3.63 -5.56
N GLU A 108 -9.10 3.45 -6.86
CA GLU A 108 -7.76 3.59 -7.46
C GLU A 108 -7.10 4.92 -7.07
N ASP A 109 -7.88 6.01 -7.05
CA ASP A 109 -7.44 7.34 -6.64
C ASP A 109 -6.92 7.37 -5.19
N LEU A 110 -7.67 6.75 -4.27
CA LEU A 110 -7.31 6.69 -2.85
C LEU A 110 -6.12 5.76 -2.60
N LEU A 111 -6.05 4.64 -3.33
CA LEU A 111 -4.95 3.69 -3.23
C LEU A 111 -3.65 4.32 -3.72
N GLN A 112 -3.66 4.98 -4.88
CA GLN A 112 -2.51 5.71 -5.40
C GLN A 112 -2.06 6.81 -4.44
N GLN A 113 -2.99 7.57 -3.86
CA GLN A 113 -2.66 8.58 -2.85
C GLN A 113 -2.00 7.95 -1.62
N ALA A 114 -2.52 6.84 -1.11
CA ALA A 114 -1.97 6.15 0.06
C ALA A 114 -0.53 5.66 -0.21
N GLU A 115 -0.28 5.13 -1.40
CA GLU A 115 1.06 4.74 -1.85
C GLU A 115 2.01 5.94 -1.88
N ILE A 116 1.63 7.03 -2.55
CA ILE A 116 2.41 8.28 -2.58
C ILE A 116 2.71 8.79 -1.17
N PHE A 117 1.75 8.77 -0.24
CA PHE A 117 1.99 9.18 1.15
C PHE A 117 3.02 8.29 1.85
N LYS A 118 2.97 6.98 1.62
CA LYS A 118 3.92 6.01 2.17
C LYS A 118 5.33 6.25 1.61
N GLU A 119 5.46 6.47 0.30
CA GLU A 119 6.73 6.81 -0.36
C GLU A 119 7.34 8.10 0.23
N LYS A 120 6.53 9.16 0.34
CA LYS A 120 6.97 10.42 0.94
C LYS A 120 7.43 10.23 2.38
N ALA A 121 6.71 9.45 3.18
CA ALA A 121 7.09 9.20 4.57
C ALA A 121 8.44 8.50 4.70
N ILE A 122 8.70 7.45 3.90
CA ILE A 122 9.96 6.70 3.97
C ILE A 122 11.15 7.53 3.44
N LEU A 123 10.96 8.29 2.35
CA LEU A 123 12.00 9.15 1.81
C LEU A 123 12.31 10.33 2.73
N ASN A 124 11.30 10.95 3.34
CA ASN A 124 11.53 12.00 4.34
C ASN A 124 12.29 11.46 5.55
N LYS A 125 11.98 10.24 6.02
CA LYS A 125 12.74 9.55 7.09
C LYS A 125 14.21 9.39 6.68
N LEU A 126 14.47 8.90 5.47
CA LEU A 126 15.83 8.76 4.92
C LEU A 126 16.57 10.11 4.88
N PHE A 127 15.99 11.13 4.28
CA PHE A 127 16.65 12.43 4.11
C PHE A 127 16.89 13.15 5.43
N LEU A 128 15.97 13.02 6.40
CA LEU A 128 16.15 13.57 7.74
C LEU A 128 17.34 12.92 8.46
N ALA A 129 17.46 11.59 8.39
CA ALA A 129 18.58 10.85 8.97
C ALA A 129 19.92 11.23 8.31
N LEU A 130 19.95 11.38 6.97
CA LEU A 130 21.14 11.84 6.26
C LEU A 130 21.58 13.24 6.68
N ARG A 131 20.64 14.20 6.76
CA ARG A 131 20.95 15.59 7.15
C ARG A 131 21.52 15.67 8.57
N ARG A 132 21.09 14.79 9.46
CA ARG A 132 21.59 14.70 10.84
C ARG A 132 22.91 13.92 10.94
N GLY A 133 23.38 13.30 9.85
CA GLY A 133 24.57 12.45 9.85
C GLY A 133 24.40 11.20 10.70
N GLU A 134 23.16 10.69 10.79
CA GLU A 134 22.74 9.52 11.54
C GLU A 134 22.81 8.25 10.66
N ASN A 135 21.97 7.26 10.95
CA ASN A 135 22.00 5.93 10.36
C ASN A 135 21.30 5.89 8.99
N ALA A 136 21.90 6.56 8.00
CA ALA A 136 21.43 6.53 6.63
C ALA A 136 22.58 6.67 5.63
N VAL A 137 22.43 6.02 4.47
CA VAL A 137 23.36 6.13 3.35
C VAL A 137 22.59 6.27 2.04
N VAL A 138 23.16 7.01 1.09
CA VAL A 138 22.61 7.19 -0.26
C VAL A 138 23.70 7.01 -1.31
N GLY A 139 23.30 6.44 -2.45
CA GLY A 139 24.15 6.13 -3.58
C GLY A 139 24.64 4.69 -3.54
N LEU A 140 24.72 4.09 -4.73
CA LEU A 140 24.96 2.66 -4.94
C LEU A 140 26.19 2.13 -4.18
N LYS A 141 27.34 2.81 -4.27
CA LYS A 141 28.57 2.36 -3.61
C LYS A 141 28.43 2.26 -2.09
N LYS A 142 27.77 3.24 -1.46
CA LYS A 142 27.57 3.27 -0.01
C LYS A 142 26.54 2.23 0.43
N VAL A 143 25.47 2.07 -0.35
CA VAL A 143 24.43 1.07 -0.07
C VAL A 143 24.97 -0.36 -0.21
N LEU A 144 25.78 -0.65 -1.25
CA LEU A 144 26.44 -1.95 -1.40
C LEU A 144 27.33 -2.26 -0.20
N LYS A 145 28.18 -1.32 0.23
CA LYS A 145 29.01 -1.47 1.44
C LYS A 145 28.13 -1.71 2.67
N ALA A 146 27.00 -1.03 2.80
CA ALA A 146 26.09 -1.21 3.92
C ALA A 146 25.42 -2.59 3.93
N LEU A 147 25.03 -3.10 2.75
CA LEU A 147 24.47 -4.45 2.59
C LEU A 147 25.51 -5.52 2.92
N GLU A 148 26.75 -5.37 2.46
CA GLU A 148 27.87 -6.28 2.79
C GLU A 148 28.16 -6.34 4.29
N LEU A 149 28.02 -5.21 4.99
CA LEU A 149 28.21 -5.13 6.44
C LEU A 149 26.97 -5.57 7.25
N ASN A 150 25.90 -6.04 6.61
CA ASN A 150 24.61 -6.35 7.25
C ASN A 150 24.07 -5.19 8.11
N ALA A 151 24.39 -3.96 7.69
CA ALA A 151 24.07 -2.75 8.42
C ALA A 151 22.73 -2.16 8.00
N VAL A 152 22.14 -2.61 6.89
CA VAL A 152 20.86 -2.09 6.38
C VAL A 152 19.68 -2.62 7.19
N GLU A 153 18.75 -1.73 7.50
CA GLU A 153 17.44 -2.04 8.09
C GLU A 153 16.35 -2.00 7.01
N GLU A 154 16.28 -0.88 6.28
CA GLU A 154 15.33 -0.64 5.19
C GLU A 154 16.10 -0.18 3.95
N LEU A 155 15.96 -0.90 2.84
CA LEU A 155 16.50 -0.54 1.53
C LEU A 155 15.43 0.23 0.75
N ILE A 156 15.80 1.34 0.12
CA ILE A 156 14.91 2.18 -0.68
C ILE A 156 15.52 2.30 -2.09
N LEU A 157 14.76 1.90 -3.11
CA LEU A 157 15.19 1.83 -4.50
C LEU A 157 14.18 2.53 -5.40
N LEU A 158 14.63 3.37 -6.33
CA LEU A 158 13.74 3.87 -7.39
C LEU A 158 13.32 2.75 -8.33
N GLU A 159 12.07 2.80 -8.81
CA GLU A 159 11.57 1.91 -9.86
C GLU A 159 12.46 1.93 -11.11
N ASP A 160 12.74 3.14 -11.61
CA ASP A 160 13.62 3.36 -12.74
C ASP A 160 15.09 3.43 -12.29
N PHE A 161 15.64 2.28 -11.91
CA PHE A 161 17.05 2.17 -11.51
C PHE A 161 17.98 2.06 -12.74
N ASP A 162 18.89 3.03 -12.93
CA ASP A 162 19.72 3.13 -14.15
C ASP A 162 20.96 2.21 -14.14
N TYR A 163 21.25 1.54 -13.03
CA TYR A 163 22.49 0.80 -12.87
C TYR A 163 22.35 -0.66 -13.33
N ILE A 164 23.39 -1.14 -14.00
CA ILE A 164 23.59 -2.55 -14.34
C ILE A 164 24.92 -3.01 -13.76
N LYS A 165 25.01 -4.29 -13.44
CA LYS A 165 26.29 -4.96 -13.18
C LYS A 165 26.78 -5.55 -14.50
N ALA A 166 27.87 -5.00 -15.03
CA ALA A 166 28.44 -5.43 -16.29
C ALA A 166 29.78 -6.14 -16.06
N GLN A 167 29.94 -7.30 -16.71
CA GLN A 167 31.26 -7.89 -16.97
C GLN A 167 31.84 -7.22 -18.21
N LEU A 168 32.91 -6.46 -18.00
CA LEU A 168 33.56 -5.64 -19.00
C LEU A 168 34.86 -6.30 -19.44
N VAL A 169 35.04 -6.45 -20.76
CA VAL A 169 36.24 -7.04 -21.35
C VAL A 169 36.87 -6.06 -22.34
N CYS A 170 38.16 -5.77 -22.18
CA CYS A 170 38.91 -4.98 -23.16
C CYS A 170 39.44 -5.85 -24.31
N ALA A 171 39.83 -5.23 -25.42
CA ALA A 171 40.46 -5.92 -26.55
C ALA A 171 41.75 -6.71 -26.17
N ASN A 172 42.44 -6.30 -25.11
CA ASN A 172 43.63 -6.99 -24.59
C ASN A 172 43.31 -8.12 -23.59
N GLY A 173 42.04 -8.49 -23.41
CA GLY A 173 41.61 -9.62 -22.58
C GLY A 173 41.47 -9.35 -21.07
N HIS A 174 41.70 -8.13 -20.57
CA HIS A 174 41.40 -7.78 -19.18
C HIS A 174 39.89 -7.81 -18.93
N LYS A 175 39.48 -8.50 -17.85
CA LYS A 175 38.09 -8.59 -17.39
C LYS A 175 37.90 -7.81 -16.09
N THR A 176 36.81 -7.08 -15.95
CA THR A 176 36.43 -6.40 -14.70
C THR A 176 34.91 -6.43 -14.51
N GLU A 177 34.46 -6.52 -13.27
CA GLU A 177 33.04 -6.40 -12.91
C GLU A 177 32.81 -5.06 -12.24
N LYS A 178 31.88 -4.26 -12.79
CA LYS A 178 31.50 -2.98 -12.21
C LYS A 178 30.02 -2.72 -12.35
N TYR A 179 29.49 -1.97 -11.39
CA TYR A 179 28.19 -1.33 -11.51
C TYR A 179 28.36 -0.03 -12.28
N ILE A 180 27.70 0.07 -13.43
CA ILE A 180 27.76 1.23 -14.34
C ILE A 180 26.34 1.63 -14.73
N LYS A 181 26.15 2.88 -15.15
CA LYS A 181 24.86 3.25 -15.76
C LYS A 181 24.68 2.54 -17.10
N LYS A 182 23.43 2.25 -17.49
CA LYS A 182 23.09 1.58 -18.76
C LYS A 182 23.80 2.19 -19.98
N ASP A 183 23.95 3.52 -20.02
CA ASP A 183 24.57 4.23 -21.15
C ASP A 183 26.06 4.57 -20.97
N GLU A 184 26.69 4.13 -19.88
CA GLU A 184 28.06 4.51 -19.55
C GLU A 184 29.10 3.66 -20.29
N THR A 185 30.01 4.32 -21.01
CA THR A 185 31.17 3.69 -21.64
C THR A 185 32.37 3.73 -20.70
N VAL A 186 32.93 2.55 -20.40
CA VAL A 186 34.03 2.40 -19.46
C VAL A 186 35.33 2.13 -20.20
N LYS A 187 36.38 2.86 -19.83
CA LYS A 187 37.75 2.61 -20.29
C LYS A 187 38.48 1.69 -19.32
N CYS A 188 39.31 0.81 -19.85
CA CYS A 188 40.15 -0.08 -19.07
C CYS A 188 41.21 0.71 -18.29
N GLU A 189 41.30 0.52 -16.99
CA GLU A 189 42.32 1.17 -16.13
C GLU A 189 43.75 0.71 -16.42
N ILE A 190 43.91 -0.47 -17.06
CA ILE A 190 45.22 -1.08 -17.32
C ILE A 190 45.76 -0.68 -18.69
N CYS A 191 44.91 -0.64 -19.73
CA CYS A 191 45.34 -0.38 -21.11
C CYS A 191 44.70 0.84 -21.78
N GLY A 192 43.76 1.53 -21.11
CA GLY A 192 43.10 2.74 -21.63
C GLY A 192 42.08 2.51 -22.75
N LEU A 193 41.96 1.27 -23.26
CA LEU A 193 41.01 0.92 -24.32
C LEU A 193 39.58 0.81 -23.79
N GLU A 194 38.61 1.08 -24.66
CA GLU A 194 37.19 0.90 -24.36
C GLU A 194 36.89 -0.58 -24.08
N MET A 195 36.09 -0.81 -23.05
CA MET A 195 35.63 -2.15 -22.68
C MET A 195 34.25 -2.42 -23.24
N LYS A 196 34.05 -3.64 -23.74
CA LYS A 196 32.74 -4.12 -24.20
C LYS A 196 32.04 -4.85 -23.06
N LYS A 197 30.71 -4.74 -23.01
CA LYS A 197 29.86 -5.51 -22.10
C LYS A 197 29.73 -6.94 -22.65
N GLU A 198 30.29 -7.92 -21.95
CA GLU A 198 30.17 -9.35 -22.29
C GLU A 198 28.88 -9.94 -21.68
N TYR A 199 28.54 -9.49 -20.48
CA TYR A 199 27.32 -9.87 -19.77
C TYR A 199 26.83 -8.69 -18.93
N GLU A 200 25.52 -8.49 -18.88
CA GLU A 200 24.87 -7.50 -18.03
C GLU A 200 23.74 -8.16 -17.23
N LYS A 201 23.66 -7.83 -15.94
CA LYS A 201 22.55 -8.14 -15.05
C LYS A 201 22.02 -6.83 -14.46
N GLU A 202 20.72 -6.73 -14.27
CA GLU A 202 20.12 -5.55 -13.61
C GLU A 202 20.62 -5.44 -12.17
N ALA A 203 21.07 -4.24 -11.78
CA ALA A 203 21.57 -4.04 -10.42
C ALA A 203 20.43 -3.99 -9.39
N SER A 204 19.21 -3.63 -9.80
CA SER A 204 17.99 -3.65 -8.99
C SER A 204 17.73 -5.04 -8.43
N GLU A 205 17.66 -6.05 -9.29
CA GLU A 205 17.43 -7.45 -8.91
C GLU A 205 18.48 -7.97 -7.92
N GLU A 206 19.77 -7.71 -8.17
CA GLU A 206 20.84 -8.16 -7.26
C GLU A 206 20.77 -7.46 -5.88
N LEU A 207 20.39 -6.19 -5.84
CA LEU A 207 20.21 -5.47 -4.57
C LEU A 207 19.04 -6.04 -3.77
N ILE A 208 17.94 -6.40 -4.44
CA ILE A 208 16.77 -7.03 -3.83
C ILE A 208 17.13 -8.41 -3.30
N GLU A 209 17.77 -9.26 -4.11
CA GLU A 209 18.24 -10.59 -3.70
C GLU A 209 19.14 -10.50 -2.44
N LYS A 210 20.09 -9.56 -2.42
CA LYS A 210 20.96 -9.34 -1.25
C LYS A 210 20.20 -8.85 -0.04
N ALA A 211 19.22 -7.97 -0.23
CA ALA A 211 18.38 -7.46 0.85
C ALA A 211 17.54 -8.58 1.46
N GLU A 212 16.91 -9.42 0.65
CA GLU A 212 16.09 -10.55 1.09
C GLU A 212 16.89 -11.56 1.91
N ILE A 213 18.10 -11.94 1.44
CA ILE A 213 19.01 -12.83 2.17
C ILE A 213 19.33 -12.27 3.57
N ASN A 214 19.45 -10.96 3.68
CA ASN A 214 19.78 -10.27 4.94
C ASN A 214 18.55 -9.94 5.80
N GLY A 215 17.34 -10.33 5.36
CA GLY A 215 16.07 -10.02 6.02
C GLY A 215 15.78 -8.51 6.05
N VAL A 216 16.27 -7.77 5.06
CA VAL A 216 16.08 -6.32 4.92
C VAL A 216 14.75 -6.04 4.26
N LYS A 217 14.05 -5.03 4.77
CA LYS A 217 12.79 -4.57 4.16
C LYS A 217 13.08 -3.71 2.94
N VAL A 218 12.58 -4.11 1.77
CA VAL A 218 12.77 -3.37 0.52
C VAL A 218 11.56 -2.47 0.25
N HIS A 219 11.84 -1.23 -0.11
CA HIS A 219 10.88 -0.21 -0.52
C HIS A 219 11.21 0.25 -1.93
N ILE A 220 10.29 0.01 -2.85
CA ILE A 220 10.34 0.56 -4.20
C ILE A 220 9.60 1.90 -4.16
N VAL A 221 10.16 2.93 -4.80
CA VAL A 221 9.60 4.28 -4.82
C VAL A 221 9.61 4.87 -6.24
N SER A 222 8.59 5.65 -6.56
CA SER A 222 8.44 6.35 -7.84
C SER A 222 9.16 7.70 -7.88
N GLU A 223 9.30 8.26 -9.10
CA GLU A 223 9.75 9.64 -9.32
C GLU A 223 8.63 10.69 -9.40
N GLU A 224 7.37 10.29 -9.14
CA GLU A 224 6.22 11.20 -9.19
C GLU A 224 6.28 12.26 -8.09
N THR A 225 6.90 11.92 -6.95
CA THR A 225 7.05 12.79 -5.79
C THR A 225 8.28 13.71 -5.89
N GLU A 226 8.27 14.82 -5.14
CA GLU A 226 9.46 15.69 -5.05
C GLU A 226 10.62 14.96 -4.37
N GLU A 227 10.31 14.18 -3.34
CA GLU A 227 11.25 13.34 -2.62
C GLU A 227 11.86 12.25 -3.51
N GLY A 228 11.06 11.63 -4.40
CA GLY A 228 11.54 10.65 -5.37
C GLY A 228 12.54 11.25 -6.36
N ARG A 229 12.23 12.43 -6.92
CA ARG A 229 13.15 13.19 -7.78
C ARG A 229 14.43 13.61 -7.05
N GLN A 230 14.32 13.92 -5.75
CA GLN A 230 15.49 14.19 -4.92
C GLN A 230 16.36 12.94 -4.78
N LEU A 231 15.78 11.75 -4.54
CA LEU A 231 16.54 10.51 -4.47
C LEU A 231 17.24 10.20 -5.79
N LYS A 232 16.57 10.43 -6.92
CA LYS A 232 17.15 10.27 -8.27
C LYS A 232 18.41 11.11 -8.43
N SER A 233 18.34 12.37 -8.03
CA SER A 233 19.46 13.31 -8.09
C SER A 233 20.63 12.94 -7.16
N MET A 234 20.36 12.19 -6.09
CA MET A 234 21.36 11.79 -5.10
C MET A 234 21.98 10.40 -5.35
N GLY A 235 21.50 9.66 -6.34
CA GLY A 235 22.06 8.37 -6.74
C GLY A 235 21.09 7.19 -6.75
N GLU A 236 19.78 7.46 -6.83
CA GLU A 236 18.69 6.51 -7.16
C GLU A 236 18.42 5.38 -6.15
N VAL A 237 19.31 5.19 -5.18
CA VAL A 237 19.19 4.19 -4.11
C VAL A 237 19.63 4.77 -2.78
N GLY A 238 18.91 4.40 -1.72
CA GLY A 238 19.21 4.78 -0.35
C GLY A 238 18.94 3.62 0.61
N ALA A 239 19.49 3.74 1.82
CA ALA A 239 19.24 2.78 2.87
C ALA A 239 19.24 3.46 4.24
N LEU A 240 18.28 3.08 5.07
CA LEU A 240 18.33 3.31 6.51
C LEU A 240 19.14 2.18 7.14
N THR A 241 20.08 2.54 7.99
CA THR A 241 21.01 1.57 8.60
C THR A 241 20.68 1.36 10.08
N ARG A 242 21.06 0.21 10.63
CA ARG A 242 20.92 -0.11 12.06
C ARG A 242 21.92 0.67 12.91
N PHE A 243 23.07 1.01 12.32
CA PHE A 243 24.14 1.79 12.93
C PHE A 243 24.84 2.65 11.86
N LYS A 244 25.59 3.65 12.31
CA LYS A 244 26.32 4.56 11.43
C LYS A 244 27.48 3.85 10.75
N ILE A 245 27.63 4.10 9.46
CA ILE A 245 28.70 3.53 8.63
C ILE A 245 29.61 4.67 8.20
N ASP A 246 30.90 4.53 8.47
CA ASP A 246 31.96 5.45 8.04
C ASP A 246 32.41 5.20 6.59
#